data_AF-A0A1X7T4Q9-F1
#
_entry.id   AF-A0A1X7T4Q9-F1
#
_cell.length_a   1.000
_cell.length_b   1.000
_cell.length_c   1.000
_cell.angle_alpha   90.00
_cell.angle_beta   90.00
_cell.angle_gamma   90.00
#
_symmetry.space_group_name_H-M   'P 1'
#
loop_
_entity.id
_entity.type
_entity.pdbx_description
1 polymer ?
#
loop_
_entity_poly.entity_id
_entity_poly.type
_entity_poly.pdbx_seq_one_letter_code
_entity_poly.pdbx_strand_id
1 'polypeptide(L)'
;MSIHLDEMKKATGVSTLVQKLLNELNWRFKFLLDPSNVRFDAKYITSTLLNPPYKRLLSSNQIVHAKRLLLDTIKQVDGEEPLVGKSSLTAASQSQENFQRQALN
;
A
#
# COMPACT_ATOMS: atom_id res chain seq x y z
N MET A 1 -0.42 -18.07 -22.58
CA MET A 1 -1.82 -17.65 -22.40
C MET A 1 -1.84 -16.13 -22.39
N SER A 2 -1.72 -15.51 -23.58
CA SER A 2 -1.80 -14.05 -23.75
C SER A 2 -3.23 -13.74 -24.16
N ILE A 3 -3.92 -13.01 -23.29
CA ILE A 3 -5.37 -12.94 -23.20
C ILE A 3 -5.87 -11.86 -24.17
N HIS A 4 -6.97 -12.15 -24.88
CA HIS A 4 -7.91 -11.34 -25.70
C HIS A 4 -7.84 -9.79 -25.69
N LEU A 5 -7.25 -9.15 -24.70
CA LEU A 5 -7.09 -7.71 -24.57
C LEU A 5 -6.25 -7.10 -25.73
N ASP A 6 -5.22 -7.82 -26.20
CA ASP A 6 -4.45 -7.40 -27.37
C ASP A 6 -5.26 -7.44 -28.68
N GLU A 7 -6.25 -8.33 -28.76
CA GLU A 7 -7.17 -8.41 -29.91
C GLU A 7 -8.24 -7.30 -29.84
N MET A 8 -8.74 -7.00 -28.64
CA MET A 8 -9.70 -5.90 -28.39
C MET A 8 -9.08 -4.51 -28.62
N LYS A 9 -7.76 -4.37 -28.48
CA LYS A 9 -7.01 -3.16 -28.82
C LYS A 9 -7.09 -2.79 -30.32
N LYS A 10 -7.48 -3.69 -31.21
CA LYS A 10 -7.59 -3.39 -32.65
C LYS A 10 -8.90 -2.71 -33.06
N ALA A 11 -9.93 -2.71 -32.21
CA ALA A 11 -11.20 -2.02 -32.46
C ALA A 11 -11.12 -0.57 -31.93
N THR A 12 -11.12 0.41 -32.82
CA THR A 12 -10.71 1.82 -32.59
C THR A 12 -11.36 2.54 -31.40
N GLY A 13 -12.61 2.22 -31.04
CA GLY A 13 -13.29 2.79 -29.86
C GLY A 13 -13.02 2.04 -28.54
N VAL A 14 -13.05 0.70 -28.59
CA VAL A 14 -12.79 -0.18 -27.45
C VAL A 14 -11.32 -0.12 -27.04
N SER A 15 -10.43 0.03 -28.02
CA SER A 15 -8.99 0.17 -27.85
C SER A 15 -8.61 1.28 -26.89
N THR A 16 -9.21 2.47 -27.02
CA THR A 16 -8.84 3.63 -26.20
C THR A 16 -9.23 3.43 -24.74
N LEU A 17 -10.43 2.87 -24.48
CA LEU A 17 -10.89 2.56 -23.13
C LEU A 17 -10.04 1.44 -22.50
N VAL A 18 -9.78 0.37 -23.25
CA VAL A 18 -8.93 -0.75 -22.82
C VAL A 18 -7.51 -0.28 -22.53
N GLN A 19 -6.96 0.62 -23.37
CA GLN A 19 -5.63 1.20 -23.16
C GLN A 19 -5.58 2.06 -21.90
N LYS A 20 -6.62 2.88 -21.64
CA LYS A 20 -6.73 3.66 -20.40
C LYS A 20 -6.81 2.76 -19.18
N LEU A 21 -7.63 1.71 -19.24
CA LEU A 21 -7.79 0.74 -18.15
C LEU A 21 -6.46 0.01 -17.88
N LEU A 22 -5.78 -0.48 -18.92
CA LEU A 22 -4.47 -1.11 -18.80
C LEU A 22 -3.43 -0.18 -18.20
N ASN A 23 -3.43 1.09 -18.60
CA ASN A 23 -2.51 2.09 -18.05
C ASN A 23 -2.78 2.36 -16.57
N GLU A 24 -4.04 2.50 -16.15
CA GLU A 24 -4.39 2.66 -14.74
C GLU A 24 -4.03 1.43 -13.90
N LEU A 25 -4.32 0.23 -14.42
CA LEU A 25 -3.95 -1.02 -13.75
C LEU A 25 -2.44 -1.12 -13.59
N ASN A 26 -1.67 -0.91 -14.66
CA ASN A 26 -0.21 -0.95 -14.60
C ASN A 26 0.35 0.10 -13.63
N TRP A 27 -0.22 1.30 -13.61
CA TRP A 27 0.19 2.35 -12.66
C TRP A 27 -0.07 1.93 -11.21
N ARG A 28 -1.24 1.35 -10.91
CA ARG A 28 -1.55 0.85 -9.55
C ARG A 28 -0.69 -0.33 -9.16
N PHE A 29 -0.48 -1.29 -10.05
CA PHE A 29 0.36 -2.46 -9.78
C PHE A 29 1.83 -2.11 -9.61
N LYS A 30 2.31 -1.00 -10.21
CA LYS A 30 3.69 -0.52 -10.00
C LYS A 30 3.97 -0.23 -8.52
N PHE A 31 3.01 0.31 -7.78
CA PHE A 31 3.16 0.55 -6.33
C PHE A 31 3.10 -0.74 -5.49
N LEU A 32 2.42 -1.77 -6.00
CA LEU A 32 2.32 -3.04 -5.28
C LEU A 32 3.53 -3.93 -5.53
N LEU A 33 4.13 -3.86 -6.72
CA LEU A 33 5.11 -4.84 -7.18
C LEU A 33 6.55 -4.33 -7.22
N ASP A 34 6.79 -3.02 -7.23
CA ASP A 34 8.15 -2.46 -7.26
C ASP A 34 8.61 -2.01 -5.86
N PRO A 35 9.55 -2.73 -5.22
CA PRO A 35 10.06 -2.36 -3.89
C PRO A 35 10.86 -1.06 -3.87
N SER A 36 11.31 -0.57 -5.03
CA SER A 36 12.04 0.70 -5.17
C SER A 36 11.11 1.91 -5.14
N ASN A 37 9.80 1.69 -5.22
CA ASN A 37 8.82 2.76 -5.25
C ASN A 37 8.58 3.30 -3.83
N VAL A 38 8.56 4.63 -3.68
CA VAL A 38 8.31 5.30 -2.39
C VAL A 38 6.94 4.92 -1.79
N ARG A 39 5.97 4.57 -2.64
CA ARG A 39 4.62 4.14 -2.21
C ARG A 39 4.47 2.61 -2.18
N PHE A 40 5.57 1.87 -2.07
CA PHE A 40 5.54 0.41 -2.05
C PHE A 40 4.75 -0.12 -0.85
N ASP A 41 3.73 -0.95 -1.12
CA ASP A 41 2.93 -1.59 -0.07
C ASP A 41 3.50 -2.95 0.33
N ALA A 42 4.36 -2.92 1.35
CA ALA A 42 4.94 -4.13 1.90
C ALA A 42 3.90 -5.06 2.56
N LYS A 43 2.75 -4.56 3.04
CA LYS A 43 1.72 -5.38 3.68
C LYS A 43 1.03 -6.28 2.65
N TYR A 44 0.72 -5.75 1.48
CA TYR A 44 0.13 -6.54 0.39
C TYR A 44 1.04 -7.70 -0.01
N ILE A 45 2.35 -7.45 -0.15
CA ILE A 45 3.33 -8.47 -0.50
C ILE A 45 3.50 -9.50 0.63
N THR A 46 3.47 -9.08 1.89
CA THR A 46 3.47 -9.99 3.04
C THR A 46 2.24 -10.87 3.08
N SER A 47 1.04 -10.32 2.89
CA SER A 47 -0.20 -11.10 2.81
C SER A 47 -0.17 -12.11 1.65
N THR A 48 0.41 -11.71 0.51
CA THR A 48 0.62 -12.60 -0.64
C THR A 48 1.60 -13.73 -0.30
N LEU A 49 2.68 -13.44 0.44
CA LEU A 49 3.69 -14.41 0.87
C LEU A 49 3.08 -15.46 1.83
N LEU A 50 2.18 -15.03 2.70
CA LEU A 50 1.49 -15.88 3.68
C LEU A 50 0.42 -16.75 3.04
N ASN A 51 0.00 -16.48 1.81
CA ASN A 51 -0.99 -17.27 1.09
C ASN A 51 -0.30 -18.35 0.22
N PRO A 52 -0.39 -19.66 0.57
CA PRO A 52 0.36 -20.72 -0.10
C PRO A 52 0.24 -20.78 -1.63
N PRO A 53 -0.96 -20.67 -2.26
CA PRO A 53 -1.09 -20.65 -3.71
C PRO A 53 -0.41 -19.46 -4.38
N TYR A 54 -0.32 -18.30 -3.73
CA TYR A 54 0.19 -17.07 -4.35
C TYR A 54 1.65 -16.77 -4.05
N LYS A 55 2.26 -17.47 -3.09
CA LYS A 55 3.69 -17.34 -2.75
C LYS A 55 4.63 -17.46 -3.95
N ARG A 56 4.30 -18.33 -4.93
CA ARG A 56 5.12 -18.54 -6.14
C ARG A 56 5.10 -17.37 -7.12
N LEU A 57 4.17 -16.43 -6.95
CA LEU A 57 4.04 -15.24 -7.80
C LEU A 57 5.00 -14.12 -7.39
N LEU A 58 5.63 -14.23 -6.22
CA LEU A 58 6.52 -13.21 -5.68
C LEU A 58 7.94 -13.37 -6.19
N SER A 59 8.58 -12.24 -6.53
CA SER A 59 10.01 -12.20 -6.82
C SER A 59 10.85 -12.32 -5.55
N SER A 60 12.11 -12.74 -5.68
CA SER A 60 13.03 -12.84 -4.55
C SER A 60 13.15 -11.53 -3.77
N ASN A 61 13.15 -10.39 -4.46
CA ASN A 61 13.23 -9.07 -3.83
C ASN A 61 11.98 -8.80 -2.97
N GLN A 62 10.78 -9.01 -3.53
CA GLN A 62 9.51 -8.88 -2.80
C GLN A 62 9.47 -9.78 -1.55
N ILE A 63 10.00 -11.01 -1.63
CA ILE A 63 10.07 -11.93 -0.51
C ILE A 63 10.96 -11.39 0.62
N VAL A 64 12.10 -10.77 0.29
CA VAL A 64 12.99 -10.14 1.29
C VAL A 64 12.27 -9.02 2.03
N HIS A 65 11.57 -8.15 1.30
CA HIS A 65 10.80 -7.06 1.91
C HIS A 65 9.67 -7.58 2.82
N ALA A 66 8.93 -8.60 2.39
CA ALA A 66 7.89 -9.20 3.21
C ALA A 66 8.44 -9.85 4.48
N LYS A 67 9.56 -10.59 4.38
CA LYS A 67 10.22 -11.18 5.55
C LYS A 67 10.73 -10.13 6.53
N ARG A 68 11.29 -9.03 6.02
CA ARG A 68 11.71 -7.90 6.86
C ARG A 68 10.52 -7.31 7.62
N LEU A 69 9.41 -7.05 6.94
CA LEU A 69 8.20 -6.53 7.59
C LEU A 69 7.69 -7.49 8.69
N LEU A 70 7.66 -8.80 8.43
CA LEU A 70 7.27 -9.79 9.42
C LEU A 70 8.18 -9.79 10.65
N LEU A 71 9.50 -9.74 10.44
CA LEU A 71 10.48 -9.66 11.54
C LEU A 71 10.31 -8.38 12.36
N ASP A 72 10.10 -7.25 11.71
CA ASP A 72 9.88 -5.97 12.39
C ASP A 72 8.58 -5.99 13.20
N THR A 73 7.53 -6.63 12.67
CA THR A 73 6.25 -6.78 13.36
C THR A 73 6.38 -7.70 14.58
N ILE A 74 7.09 -8.82 14.47
CA ILE A 74 7.33 -9.74 15.60
C ILE A 74 8.11 -9.04 16.71
N LYS A 75 9.16 -8.27 16.37
CA LYS A 75 9.93 -7.50 17.36
C LYS A 75 9.09 -6.43 18.08
N GLN A 76 8.11 -5.83 17.38
CA GLN A 76 7.17 -4.91 18.03
C GLN A 76 6.26 -5.63 19.02
N VAL A 77 5.82 -6.86 18.69
CA VAL A 77 4.98 -7.68 19.58
C VAL A 77 5.75 -8.16 20.82
N ASP A 78 7.02 -8.52 20.68
CA ASP A 78 7.86 -8.98 21.79
C ASP A 78 8.43 -7.83 22.66
N GLY A 79 8.33 -6.58 22.18
CA GLY A 79 9.05 -5.43 22.73
C GLY A 79 8.21 -4.38 23.46
N GLU A 80 6.96 -4.11 23.06
CA GLU A 80 6.14 -3.05 23.68
C GLU A 80 4.64 -3.36 23.56
N GLU A 81 3.87 -3.02 24.61
CA GLU A 81 2.42 -2.90 24.51
C GLU A 81 2.02 -2.02 23.31
N PRO A 82 0.90 -2.31 22.64
CA PRO A 82 0.56 -1.66 21.40
C PRO A 82 0.31 -0.17 21.63
N LEU A 83 1.14 0.70 21.05
CA LEU A 83 0.83 2.12 20.84
C LEU A 83 -0.25 2.25 19.76
N VAL A 84 -1.44 1.72 20.03
CA VAL A 84 -2.67 2.13 19.37
C VAL A 84 -3.03 3.50 19.95
N GLY A 85 -2.91 4.56 19.12
CA GLY A 85 -3.69 5.78 19.33
C GLY A 85 -2.94 7.06 19.71
N LYS A 86 -1.84 7.42 19.04
CA LYS A 86 -1.28 8.80 19.14
C LYS A 86 -0.91 9.43 17.80
N SER A 87 -1.77 9.31 16.79
CA SER A 87 -1.68 10.18 15.61
C SER A 87 -3.08 10.45 15.06
N SER A 88 -3.77 11.46 15.62
CA SER A 88 -4.73 12.36 14.92
C SER A 88 -5.78 13.03 15.84
N LEU A 89 -5.80 12.80 17.16
CA LEU A 89 -6.76 13.49 18.07
C LEU A 89 -6.15 14.61 18.93
N THR A 90 -4.83 14.79 18.98
CA THR A 90 -4.18 15.85 19.77
C THR A 90 -4.13 17.22 19.08
N ALA A 91 -4.38 17.30 17.77
CA ALA A 91 -4.42 18.59 17.06
C ALA A 91 -5.71 19.39 17.36
N ALA A 92 -6.81 18.73 17.71
CA ALA A 92 -8.06 19.40 18.05
C ALA A 92 -8.04 19.99 19.48
N SER A 93 -7.40 19.32 20.44
CA SER A 93 -7.37 19.80 21.84
C SER A 93 -6.44 20.99 22.06
N GLN A 94 -5.31 21.08 21.33
CA GLN A 94 -4.40 22.24 21.44
C GLN A 94 -4.97 23.50 20.79
N SER A 95 -5.91 23.35 19.86
CA SER A 95 -6.58 24.47 19.22
C SER A 95 -7.60 25.14 20.15
N GLN A 96 -8.21 24.43 21.10
CA GLN A 96 -9.24 25.01 21.97
C GLN A 96 -8.67 25.76 23.18
N GLU A 97 -7.54 25.34 23.75
CA GLU A 97 -6.91 26.07 24.87
C GLU A 97 -6.38 27.45 24.45
N ASN A 98 -5.89 27.61 23.22
CA ASN A 98 -5.35 28.89 22.76
C ASN A 98 -6.44 29.93 22.45
N PHE A 99 -7.64 29.51 22.05
CA PHE A 99 -8.76 30.44 21.84
C PHE A 99 -9.37 30.93 23.17
N GLN A 100 -9.39 30.10 24.22
CA GLN A 100 -9.90 30.53 25.52
C GLN A 100 -8.97 31.51 26.24
N ARG A 101 -7.65 31.43 26.02
CA ARG A 101 -6.68 32.35 26.62
C ARG A 101 -6.63 33.73 25.96
N GLN A 102 -7.12 33.87 24.72
CA GLN A 102 -7.22 35.17 24.04
C GLN A 102 -8.50 35.95 24.36
N ALA A 103 -9.52 35.31 24.97
CA ALA A 103 -10.77 35.96 25.35
C ALA A 103 -10.77 36.57 26.76
N LEU A 104 -9.65 36.48 27.49
CA LEU A 104 -9.52 36.91 28.90
C LEU A 104 -8.42 37.96 29.14
N ASN A 105 -7.94 38.64 28.10
CA ASN A 105 -7.13 39.85 28.22
C ASN A 105 -7.72 40.99 27.39
#